data_AF-A0A1M5T3P6-F1
#
_entry.id   AF-A0A1M5T3P6-F1
#
_cell.length_a   1.000
_cell.length_b   1.000
_cell.length_c   1.000
_cell.angle_alpha   90.00
_cell.angle_beta   90.00
_cell.angle_gamma   90.00
#
_symmetry.space_group_name_H-M   'P 1'
#
loop_
_entity.id
_entity.type
_entity.pdbx_description
1 polymer ?
#
loop_
_entity_poly.entity_id
_entity_poly.type
_entity_poly.pdbx_seq_one_letter_code
_entity_poly.pdbx_strand_id
1 'polypeptide(L)'
;MAAIGALFMLVLNAAFFIMLIHIIMSWLINFNVLNLRQQFVAQIWYGLNRLLEPVYRPVRNILPNTGPLDLAPLVVFILIIWLRDFVVPMVFF
;
A
#
# COMPACT_ATOMS: atom_id res chain seq x y z
N MET A 1 -26.78 -5.37 -5.50
CA MET A 1 -25.68 -4.42 -5.76
C MET A 1 -24.99 -3.97 -4.47
N ALA A 2 -25.71 -3.44 -3.48
CA ALA A 2 -25.12 -2.89 -2.24
C ALA A 2 -24.19 -3.86 -1.46
N ALA A 3 -24.57 -5.15 -1.32
CA ALA A 3 -23.73 -6.12 -0.61
C ALA A 3 -22.38 -6.38 -1.29
N ILE A 4 -22.35 -6.36 -2.63
CA ILE A 4 -21.12 -6.53 -3.42
C ILE A 4 -20.23 -5.31 -3.25
N GLY A 5 -20.80 -4.10 -3.34
CA GLY A 5 -20.07 -2.85 -3.08
C GLY A 5 -19.46 -2.80 -1.67
N ALA A 6 -20.19 -3.29 -0.66
CA ALA A 6 -19.68 -3.39 0.71
C ALA A 6 -18.48 -4.34 0.85
N LEU A 7 -18.46 -5.47 0.13
CA LEU A 7 -17.31 -6.38 0.11
C LEU A 7 -16.08 -5.72 -0.53
N PHE A 8 -16.24 -5.02 -1.65
CA PHE A 8 -15.15 -4.25 -2.27
C PHE A 8 -14.63 -3.17 -1.32
N MET A 9 -15.51 -2.42 -0.66
CA MET A 9 -15.14 -1.43 0.34
C MET A 9 -14.34 -2.05 1.48
N LEU A 10 -14.73 -3.23 1.97
CA LEU A 10 -14.00 -3.93 3.04
C LEU A 10 -12.57 -4.26 2.61
N VAL A 11 -12.39 -4.84 1.42
CA VAL A 11 -11.08 -5.21 0.90
C VAL A 11 -10.21 -3.97 0.65
N LEU A 12 -10.77 -2.93 0.02
CA LEU A 12 -10.05 -1.69 -0.25
C LEU A 12 -9.66 -0.95 1.03
N ASN A 13 -10.51 -0.96 2.07
CA ASN A 13 -10.16 -0.42 3.38
C ASN A 13 -9.01 -1.20 4.03
N ALA A 14 -9.05 -2.53 4.00
CA ALA A 14 -7.97 -3.35 4.52
C ALA A 14 -6.65 -3.05 3.78
N ALA A 15 -6.70 -3.02 2.44
CA ALA A 15 -5.55 -2.65 1.61
C ALA A 15 -5.03 -1.24 1.95
N PHE A 16 -5.92 -0.26 2.10
CA PHE A 16 -5.57 1.10 2.50
C PHE A 16 -4.79 1.13 3.83
N PHE A 17 -5.26 0.43 4.86
CA PHE A 17 -4.56 0.40 6.15
C PHE A 17 -3.20 -0.33 6.06
N ILE A 18 -3.12 -1.47 5.35
CA ILE A 18 -1.85 -2.19 5.16
C ILE A 18 -0.82 -1.29 4.47
N MET A 19 -1.25 -0.59 3.41
CA MET A 19 -0.43 0.36 2.67
C MET A 19 0.00 1.54 3.53
N LEU A 20 -0.92 2.09 4.34
CA LEU A 20 -0.62 3.18 5.26
C LEU A 20 0.45 2.78 6.26
N ILE A 21 0.33 1.59 6.86
CA ILE A 21 1.35 1.04 7.77
C ILE A 21 2.68 0.88 7.03
N HIS A 22 2.69 0.36 5.81
CA HIS A 22 3.91 0.20 5.03
C HIS A 22 4.60 1.54 4.74
N ILE A 23 3.86 2.58 4.33
CA ILE A 23 4.40 3.92 4.07
C ILE A 23 4.97 4.54 5.36
N ILE A 24 4.23 4.46 6.47
CA ILE A 24 4.69 4.96 7.77
C ILE A 24 5.96 4.22 8.19
N MET A 25 5.97 2.88 8.13
CA MET A 25 7.16 2.06 8.42
C MET A 25 8.35 2.46 7.55
N SER A 26 8.13 2.69 6.25
CA SER A 26 9.17 3.13 5.32
C SER A 26 9.83 4.44 5.78
N TRP A 27 9.02 5.45 6.14
CA TRP A 27 9.54 6.70 6.69
C TRP A 27 10.25 6.51 8.03
N LEU A 28 9.67 5.75 8.96
CA LEU A 28 10.29 5.49 10.25
C LEU A 28 11.64 4.78 10.13
N ILE A 29 11.79 3.86 9.18
CA ILE A 29 13.07 3.19 8.90
C ILE A 29 14.06 4.18 8.25
N ASN A 30 13.61 4.96 7.26
CA ASN A 30 14.47 5.92 6.56
C ASN A 30 15.01 7.01 7.49
N PHE A 31 14.18 7.51 8.41
CA PHE A 31 14.58 8.47 9.43
C PHE A 31 15.31 7.84 10.63
N ASN A 32 15.70 6.57 10.55
CA ASN A 32 16.39 5.83 11.62
C ASN A 32 15.62 5.79 12.96
N VAL A 33 14.29 5.99 12.94
CA VAL A 33 13.43 5.84 14.13
C VAL A 33 13.21 4.35 14.44
N LEU A 34 13.03 3.53 13.40
CA LEU A 34 12.95 2.07 13.51
C LEU A 34 14.20 1.42 12.95
N ASN A 35 14.71 0.41 13.66
CA ASN A 35 15.94 -0.28 13.28
C ASN A 35 15.64 -1.71 12.81
N LEU A 36 15.97 -2.00 11.54
CA LEU A 36 15.82 -3.33 10.93
C LEU A 36 16.72 -4.41 11.54
N ARG A 37 17.69 -4.06 12.40
CA ARG A 37 18.45 -5.05 13.17
C ARG A 37 17.60 -5.74 14.23
N GLN A 38 16.49 -5.12 14.64
CA GLN A 38 15.54 -5.72 15.56
C GLN A 38 14.68 -6.73 14.80
N GLN A 39 14.72 -8.01 15.22
CA GLN A 39 14.04 -9.10 14.51
C GLN A 39 12.54 -8.86 14.31
N PHE A 40 11.87 -8.29 15.30
CA PHE A 40 10.44 -7.98 15.22
C PHE A 40 10.12 -6.96 14.12
N VAL A 41 10.83 -5.83 14.09
CA VAL A 41 10.68 -4.78 13.08
C VAL A 41 10.98 -5.33 11.68
N ALA A 42 12.06 -6.11 11.57
CA ALA A 42 12.46 -6.75 10.32
C ALA A 42 11.38 -7.71 9.80
N GLN A 43 10.82 -8.55 10.67
CA GLN A 43 9.76 -9.50 10.29
C GLN A 43 8.52 -8.78 9.76
N ILE A 44 8.08 -7.71 10.43
CA ILE A 44 6.95 -6.90 9.97
C ILE A 44 7.28 -6.25 8.62
N TRP A 45 8.46 -5.63 8.51
CA TRP A 45 8.89 -4.96 7.28
C TRP A 45 8.95 -5.93 6.10
N TYR A 46 9.59 -7.10 6.26
CA TYR A 46 9.67 -8.10 5.20
C TYR A 46 8.32 -8.74 4.91
N GLY A 47 7.47 -8.94 5.93
CA GLY A 47 6.11 -9.42 5.76
C GLY A 47 5.26 -8.46 4.90
N LEU A 48 5.26 -7.17 5.25
CA LEU A 48 4.57 -6.13 4.49
C LEU A 48 5.09 -6.05 3.05
N ASN A 49 6.41 -6.00 2.85
CA ASN A 49 6.99 -5.98 1.50
C ASN A 49 6.57 -7.21 0.69
N ARG A 50 6.63 -8.42 1.27
CA ARG A 50 6.25 -9.64 0.55
C ARG A 50 4.78 -9.66 0.17
N LEU A 51 3.90 -9.11 1.02
CA LEU A 51 2.47 -8.98 0.73
C LEU A 51 2.18 -7.96 -0.37
N LEU A 52 2.95 -6.87 -0.42
CA LEU A 52 2.71 -5.74 -1.32
C LEU A 52 3.48 -5.84 -2.64
N GLU A 53 4.59 -6.58 -2.70
CA GLU A 53 5.43 -6.74 -3.88
C GLU A 53 4.66 -7.19 -5.14
N PRO A 54 3.67 -8.12 -5.08
CA PRO A 54 2.89 -8.49 -6.25
C PRO A 54 2.12 -7.32 -6.88
N VAL A 55 1.75 -6.33 -6.06
CA VAL A 55 1.04 -5.12 -6.48
C VAL A 55 2.02 -4.01 -6.87
N TYR A 56 3.12 -3.88 -6.15
CA TYR A 56 4.12 -2.83 -6.37
C TYR A 56 4.99 -3.09 -7.59
N ARG A 57 5.39 -4.35 -7.84
CA ARG A 57 6.29 -4.70 -8.93
C ARG A 57 5.73 -4.32 -10.31
N PRO A 58 4.46 -4.58 -10.66
CA PRO A 58 3.89 -4.11 -11.92
C PRO A 58 3.91 -2.59 -12.04
N VAL A 59 3.57 -1.87 -10.96
CA VAL A 59 3.56 -0.39 -10.97
C VAL A 59 4.98 0.17 -11.13
N ARG A 60 5.96 -0.41 -10.44
CA ARG A 60 7.37 -0.02 -10.56
C ARG A 60 7.92 -0.19 -11.98
N ASN A 61 7.45 -1.20 -12.72
CA ASN A 61 7.86 -1.40 -14.12
C ASN A 61 7.28 -0.35 -15.08
N ILE A 62 6.18 0.31 -14.71
CA ILE A 62 5.53 1.35 -15.52
C ILE A 62 6.12 2.72 -15.20
N LEU A 63 6.59 2.92 -13.96
CA LEU A 63 7.19 4.17 -13.53
C LEU A 63 8.57 4.38 -14.16
N PRO A 64 8.95 5.63 -14.50
CA PRO A 64 10.33 5.94 -14.85
C PRO A 64 11.28 5.63 -13.69
N ASN A 65 12.57 5.47 -13.93
CA ASN A 65 13.54 5.21 -12.86
C ASN A 65 13.56 6.38 -11.85
N THR A 66 12.94 6.19 -10.68
CA THR A 66 12.81 7.18 -9.61
C THR A 66 14.05 7.29 -8.70
N GLY A 67 15.17 6.69 -9.11
CA GLY A 67 16.42 6.70 -8.36
C GLY A 67 16.28 5.96 -7.02
N PRO A 68 16.79 6.51 -5.90
CA PRO A 68 16.77 5.83 -4.60
C PRO A 68 15.40 5.83 -3.90
N LEU A 69 14.42 6.57 -4.42
CA LEU A 69 13.08 6.67 -3.85
C LEU A 69 12.12 5.75 -4.60
N ASP A 70 11.54 4.76 -3.93
CA ASP A 70 10.47 3.95 -4.51
C ASP A 70 9.15 4.72 -4.43
N LEU A 71 8.66 5.19 -5.59
CA LEU A 71 7.37 5.88 -5.69
C LEU A 71 6.19 4.92 -5.92
N ALA A 72 6.44 3.62 -6.18
CA ALA A 72 5.37 2.66 -6.42
C ALA A 72 4.36 2.57 -5.26
N PRO A 73 4.78 2.58 -3.97
CA PRO A 73 3.83 2.59 -2.85
C PRO A 73 2.87 3.78 -2.88
N LEU A 74 3.36 4.98 -3.19
CA LEU A 74 2.53 6.19 -3.27
C LEU A 74 1.52 6.10 -4.42
N VAL A 75 1.96 5.65 -5.59
CA VAL A 75 1.09 5.51 -6.76
C VAL A 75 -0.02 4.49 -6.50
N VAL A 76 0.32 3.34 -5.92
CA VAL A 76 -0.67 2.32 -5.55
C VAL A 76 -1.62 2.84 -4.46
N PHE A 77 -1.12 3.63 -3.51
CA PHE A 77 -1.95 4.21 -2.46
C PHE A 77 -2.99 5.18 -3.01
N ILE A 78 -2.58 6.05 -3.94
CA ILE A 78 -3.49 6.96 -4.65
C ILE A 78 -4.53 6.18 -5.45
N LEU A 79 -4.11 5.11 -6.14
CA LEU A 79 -5.04 4.25 -6.88
C LEU A 79 -6.09 3.60 -5.96
N ILE A 80 -5.69 3.11 -4.79
CA ILE A 80 -6.62 2.54 -3.80
C ILE A 80 -7.61 3.59 -3.29
N ILE A 81 -7.14 4.80 -2.96
CA ILE A 81 -8.01 5.91 -2.54
C ILE A 81 -9.04 6.22 -3.63
N TRP A 82 -8.59 6.34 -4.88
CA TRP A 82 -9.47 6.63 -6.00
C TRP A 82 -10.53 5.53 -6.20
N LEU A 83 -10.12 4.26 -6.15
CA LEU A 83 -11.04 3.12 -6.24
C LEU A 83 -12.06 3.11 -5.10
N ARG A 84 -11.60 3.37 -3.87
CA ARG A 84 -12.44 3.30 -2.66
C ARG A 84 -13.42 4.46 -2.56
N ASP A 85 -12.95 5.69 -2.79
CA ASP A 85 -13.70 6.90 -2.43
C ASP A 85 -14.50 7.45 -3.63
N PHE A 86 -14.15 7.06 -4.85
CA PHE A 86 -14.85 7.51 -6.06
C PHE A 86 -15.50 6.35 -6.82
N VAL A 87 -14.72 5.33 -7.23
CA VAL A 87 -15.22 4.30 -8.15
C VAL A 87 -16.28 3.39 -7.51
N VAL A 88 -15.99 2.82 -6.34
CA VAL A 88 -16.93 1.90 -5.68
C VAL A 88 -18.23 2.61 -5.30
N PRO A 89 -18.20 3.81 -4.67
CA PRO A 89 -19.41 4.60 -4.43
C PRO A 89 -20.19 4.87 -5.72
N MET A 90 -19.53 5.35 -6.78
CA MET A 90 -20.18 5.72 -8.05
C MET A 90 -20.84 4.55 -8.78
N VAL A 91 -20.28 3.34 -8.68
CA VAL A 91 -20.77 2.17 -9.44
C VAL A 91 -21.84 1.39 -8.69
N PHE A 92 -21.78 1.35 -7.35
CA PHE A 92 -22.62 0.47 -6.54
C PHE A 92 -23.71 1.19 -5.72
N PHE A 93 -23.71 2.52 -5.68
CA PHE A 93 -24.67 3.36 -4.96
C PHE A 93 -25.24 4.45 -5.89
#